data_AF-A0A0B6YNR1-F1
#
_entry.id   AF-A0A0B6YNR1-F1
#
_cell.length_a   1.000
_cell.length_b   1.000
_cell.length_c   1.000
_cell.angle_alpha   90.00
_cell.angle_beta   90.00
_cell.angle_gamma   90.00
#
_symmetry.space_group_name_H-M   'P 1'
#
loop_
_entity.id
_entity.type
_entity.pdbx_description
1 polymer ?
#
loop_
_entity_poly.entity_id
_entity_poly.type
_entity_poly.pdbx_seq_one_letter_code
_entity_poly.pdbx_strand_id
1 'polypeptide(L)' 'GSSSYANATRQGPVIGLQFSGDGIVSLCQTLLAELLKGTNAVVFVSQSSEAAGVQIESFYNFADMQMGI' A
#
# COMPACT_ATOMS: atom_id res chain seq x y z
N GLY A 1 -4.26 -4.47 8.55
CA GLY A 1 -4.10 -5.94 8.43
C GLY A 1 -4.10 -6.33 6.96
N SER A 2 -3.30 -7.31 6.58
CA SER A 2 -2.98 -7.74 5.20
C SER A 2 -4.18 -7.95 4.26
N SER A 3 -5.39 -8.17 4.79
CA SER A 3 -6.63 -8.24 4.03
C SER A 3 -6.94 -6.97 3.24
N SER A 4 -6.40 -5.82 3.65
CA SER A 4 -6.71 -4.51 3.06
C SER A 4 -6.21 -4.35 1.61
N TYR A 5 -5.22 -5.13 1.17
CA TYR A 5 -4.65 -5.07 -0.18
C TYR A 5 -4.70 -6.42 -0.92
N ALA A 6 -5.44 -7.40 -0.40
CA ALA A 6 -5.53 -8.74 -0.97
C ALA A 6 -6.06 -8.76 -2.42
N ASN A 7 -6.86 -7.77 -2.81
CA ASN A 7 -7.36 -7.67 -4.18
C ASN A 7 -6.27 -7.25 -5.16
N ALA A 8 -5.35 -6.38 -4.75
CA ALA A 8 -4.21 -5.95 -5.56
C ALA A 8 -3.21 -7.10 -5.75
N THR A 9 -2.91 -7.83 -4.68
CA THR A 9 -1.91 -8.92 -4.70
C THR A 9 -2.36 -10.15 -5.47
N ARG A 10 -3.67 -10.34 -5.70
CA ARG A 10 -4.19 -11.44 -6.54
C ARG A 10 -3.95 -11.24 -8.03
N GLN A 11 -3.69 -10.02 -8.48
CA GLN A 11 -3.49 -9.72 -9.91
C GLN A 11 -2.07 -10.00 -10.38
N GLY A 12 -1.13 -10.24 -9.45
CA GLY A 12 0.26 -10.55 -9.76
C GLY A 12 1.22 -9.92 -8.74
N PRO A 13 2.53 -9.93 -9.03
CA PRO A 13 3.53 -9.23 -8.23
C PRO A 13 3.16 -7.75 -8.05
N VAL A 14 3.39 -7.22 -6.85
CA VAL A 14 3.07 -5.83 -6.50
C VAL A 14 4.33 -5.03 -6.19
N ILE A 15 4.26 -3.71 -6.35
CA ILE A 15 5.31 -2.78 -5.97
C ILE A 15 4.88 -2.09 -4.67
N GLY A 16 5.67 -2.24 -3.62
CA GLY A 16 5.45 -1.54 -2.34
C GLY A 16 6.18 -0.19 -2.31
N LEU A 17 5.46 0.89 -2.01
CA LEU A 17 6.03 2.23 -1.82
C LEU A 17 5.74 2.71 -0.40
N GLN A 18 6.79 2.95 0.40
CA GLN A 18 6.68 3.53 1.73
C GLN A 18 7.01 5.02 1.67
N PHE A 19 6.10 5.86 2.15
CA PHE A 19 6.32 7.30 2.30
C PHE A 19 6.30 7.69 3.78
N SER A 20 7.00 8.76 4.13
CA SER A 20 7.10 9.26 5.50
C SER A 20 7.11 10.79 5.50
N GLY A 21 6.46 11.38 6.51
CA GLY A 21 6.30 12.82 6.66
C GLY A 21 4.96 13.19 7.28
N ASP A 22 4.85 14.44 7.72
CA ASP A 22 3.61 14.95 8.31
C ASP A 22 2.48 15.00 7.28
N GLY A 23 1.31 14.50 7.65
CA GLY A 23 0.13 14.49 6.77
C GLY A 23 0.27 13.60 5.52
N ILE A 24 1.32 12.77 5.42
CA ILE A 24 1.65 12.03 4.20
C ILE A 24 0.53 11.07 3.75
N VAL A 25 -0.20 10.48 4.70
CA VAL A 25 -1.31 9.57 4.41
C VAL A 25 -2.42 10.28 3.64
N SER A 26 -2.84 11.46 4.10
CA SER A 26 -3.86 12.26 3.43
C SER A 26 -3.37 12.76 2.07
N LEU A 27 -2.10 13.21 1.99
CA LEU A 27 -1.51 13.64 0.73
C LEU A 27 -1.50 12.52 -0.32
N CYS A 28 -1.08 11.31 0.06
CA CYS A 28 -1.09 10.14 -0.83
C CYS A 28 -2.51 9.79 -1.28
N GLN A 29 -3.50 9.85 -0.38
CA GLN A 29 -4.91 9.60 -0.72
C GLN A 29 -5.42 10.59 -1.78
N THR A 30 -5.14 11.89 -1.60
CA THR A 30 -5.54 12.93 -2.55
C THR A 30 -4.86 12.74 -3.91
N LEU A 31 -3.53 12.57 -3.93
CA LEU A 31 -2.78 12.39 -5.18
C LEU A 31 -3.23 11.15 -5.94
N LEU A 32 -3.46 10.02 -5.25
CA LEU A 32 -3.95 8.81 -5.88
C LEU A 32 -5.35 8.99 -6.44
N ALA A 33 -6.25 9.66 -5.72
CA ALA A 33 -7.59 9.94 -6.22
C ALA A 33 -7.55 10.75 -7.53
N GLU A 34 -6.55 11.61 -7.72
CA GLU A 34 -6.35 12.36 -8.97
C GLU A 34 -5.68 11.52 -10.06
N LEU A 35 -4.61 10.79 -9.73
CA LEU A 35 -3.87 9.95 -10.67
C LEU A 35 -4.71 8.81 -11.24
N LEU A 36 -5.64 8.28 -10.45
CA LEU A 36 -6.49 7.17 -10.87
C LEU A 36 -7.65 7.61 -11.77
N LYS A 37 -7.92 8.92 -11.92
CA LYS A 37 -9.00 9.42 -12.78
C LYS A 37 -8.78 8.93 -14.21
N GLY A 38 -9.67 8.05 -14.68
CA GLY A 38 -9.61 7.48 -16.03
C GLY A 38 -8.67 6.29 -16.19
N THR A 39 -8.12 5.74 -15.10
CA THR A 39 -7.29 4.52 -15.13
C THR A 39 -7.98 3.37 -14.41
N ASN A 40 -7.73 2.14 -14.85
CA ASN A 40 -8.15 0.92 -14.14
C ASN A 40 -7.05 0.39 -13.21
N ALA A 41 -6.10 1.23 -12.80
CA ALA A 41 -5.00 0.80 -11.96
C ALA A 41 -5.52 0.41 -10.56
N VAL A 42 -5.18 -0.80 -10.12
CA VAL A 42 -5.51 -1.27 -8.77
C VAL A 42 -4.39 -0.87 -7.83
N VAL A 43 -4.66 0.13 -7.01
CA VAL A 43 -3.71 0.64 -6.02
C VAL A 43 -4.29 0.53 -4.62
N PHE A 44 -3.40 0.51 -3.64
CA PHE A 44 -3.74 0.52 -2.23
C PHE A 44 -3.03 1.68 -1.54
N VAL A 45 -3.73 2.36 -0.63
CA VAL A 45 -3.16 3.40 0.23
C VAL A 45 -3.70 3.25 1.65
N SER A 46 -2.84 3.48 2.64
CA SER A 46 -3.20 3.44 4.05
C SER A 46 -4.30 4.47 4.39
N GLN A 47 -5.17 4.13 5.34
CA GLN A 47 -6.29 5.00 5.75
C GLN A 47 -5.89 5.99 6.85
N SER A 48 -4.95 5.61 7.71
CA SER A 48 -4.41 6.43 8.80
C SER A 48 -2.93 6.11 9.03
N SER A 49 -2.22 6.97 9.77
CA SER A 49 -0.82 6.75 10.16
C SER A 49 -0.66 5.48 11.02
N GLU A 50 -1.58 5.25 11.95
CA GLU A 50 -1.61 4.05 12.80
C GLU A 50 -1.76 2.77 11.95
N ALA A 51 -2.70 2.80 10.98
CA ALA A 51 -2.90 1.69 10.07
C ALA A 51 -1.69 1.49 9.14
N ALA A 52 -1.04 2.58 8.71
CA ALA A 52 0.13 2.54 7.85
C ALA A 52 1.28 1.78 8.51
N GLY A 53 1.58 2.03 9.79
CA GLY A 53 2.63 1.31 10.53
C GLY A 53 2.44 -0.21 10.50
N VAL A 54 1.23 -0.67 10.84
CA VAL A 54 0.89 -2.11 10.81
C VAL A 54 0.95 -2.70 9.40
N GLN A 55 0.52 -1.94 8.38
CA GLN A 55 0.53 -2.39 6.99
C GLN A 55 1.94 -2.49 6.41
N ILE A 56 2.81 -1.54 6.76
CA ILE A 56 4.22 -1.52 6.35
C ILE A 56 4.94 -2.75 6.93
N GLU A 57 4.82 -2.96 8.24
CA GLU A 57 5.42 -4.12 8.91
C GLU A 57 4.90 -5.44 8.33
N SER A 58 3.58 -5.55 8.13
CA SER A 58 2.97 -6.74 7.53
C SER A 58 3.42 -6.98 6.09
N PHE A 59 3.65 -5.94 5.30
CA PHE A 59 4.13 -6.07 3.93
C PHE A 59 5.56 -6.59 3.90
N TYR A 60 6.46 -5.98 4.69
CA TYR A 60 7.86 -6.41 4.75
C TYR A 60 8.02 -7.81 5.31
N ASN A 61 7.29 -8.19 6.36
CA ASN A 61 7.33 -9.55 6.90
C ASN A 61 6.93 -10.59 5.86
N PHE A 62 5.87 -10.33 5.09
CA PHE A 62 5.46 -11.24 4.01
C PHE A 62 6.49 -11.28 2.88
N ALA A 63 7.00 -10.13 2.47
CA ALA A 63 8.00 -10.04 1.42
C ALA A 63 9.29 -10.78 1.82
N ASP A 64 9.76 -10.63 3.07
CA ASP A 64 10.92 -11.33 3.60
C ASP A 64 10.71 -12.84 3.64
N MET A 65 9.55 -13.32 4.11
CA MET A 65 9.22 -14.75 4.10
C MET A 65 9.15 -15.34 2.67
N GLN A 66 8.68 -14.56 1.70
CA GLN A 66 8.53 -15.02 0.32
C GLN A 66 9.82 -14.91 -0.51
N MET A 67 10.69 -13.93 -0.18
CA MET A 67 11.97 -13.67 -0.86
C MET A 67 13.16 -14.31 -0.13
N GLY A 68 12.95 -14.83 1.08
CA GLY A 68 13.89 -15.69 1.79
C GLY A 68 14.12 -16.97 0.99
N ILE A 69 15.39 -17.29 0.77
CA ILE A 69 15.87 -18.49 0.07
C ILE A 69 15.30 -19.76 0.71
#